data_AF-A0A916YPB9-F1
#
_entry.id   AF-A0A916YPB9-F1
#
_cell.length_a   1.000
_cell.length_b   1.000
_cell.length_c   1.000
_cell.angle_alpha   90.00
_cell.angle_beta   90.00
_cell.angle_gamma   90.00
#
_symmetry.space_group_name_H-M   'P 1'
#
loop_
_entity.id
_entity.type
_entity.pdbx_description
1 polymer ?
#
loop_
_entity_poly.entity_id
_entity_poly.type
_entity_poly.pdbx_seq_one_letter_code
_entity_poly.pdbx_strand_id
1 'polypeptide(L)'
;MIVMALSASVTLIACKDPVETRREPTNDVKARGLAAIERAGCGSCHKIPGLDWPAGRLGPSLEGFDDVGLIAGALPNRPDVLAAFIRNAPGVKPGSTMPPMPVSASEAEDIAAYLYGIDHD
;
A
#
# COMPACT_ATOMS: atom_id res chain seq x y z
N MET A 1 -8.63 37.53 -34.98
CA MET A 1 -8.02 37.34 -33.65
C MET A 1 -8.52 36.02 -33.11
N ILE A 2 -7.69 34.97 -33.19
CA ILE A 2 -8.03 33.61 -32.75
C ILE A 2 -7.71 33.54 -31.25
N VAL A 3 -8.72 33.27 -30.44
CA VAL A 3 -8.57 33.04 -29.00
C VAL A 3 -7.99 31.64 -28.82
N MET A 4 -6.73 31.59 -28.39
CA MET A 4 -6.04 30.35 -28.06
C MET A 4 -6.49 29.92 -26.66
N ALA A 5 -7.48 29.03 -26.59
CA ALA A 5 -7.87 28.37 -25.35
C ALA A 5 -6.79 27.33 -25.00
N LEU A 6 -5.88 27.69 -24.09
CA LEU A 6 -5.00 26.73 -23.44
C LEU A 6 -5.82 25.92 -22.44
N SER A 7 -6.45 24.85 -22.91
CA SER A 7 -6.93 23.77 -22.05
C SER A 7 -5.70 23.04 -21.51
N ALA A 8 -5.24 23.40 -20.31
CA ALA A 8 -4.25 22.63 -19.58
C ALA A 8 -4.91 21.32 -19.12
N SER A 9 -4.78 20.28 -19.93
CA SER A 9 -5.09 18.91 -19.53
C SER A 9 -4.14 18.52 -18.39
N VAL A 10 -4.63 18.56 -17.15
CA VAL A 10 -3.94 17.97 -15.99
C VAL A 10 -3.97 16.45 -16.19
N THR A 11 -2.93 15.91 -16.81
CA THR A 11 -2.77 14.48 -17.02
C THR A 11 -2.43 13.79 -15.70
N LEU A 12 -3.46 13.14 -15.13
CA LEU A 12 -3.45 11.94 -14.28
C LEU A 12 -2.07 11.41 -13.85
N ILE A 13 -1.56 11.85 -12.69
CA ILE A 13 -0.45 11.20 -11.95
C ILE A 13 -1.01 10.01 -11.13
N ALA A 14 -1.84 9.18 -11.77
CA ALA A 14 -2.63 8.14 -11.11
C ALA A 14 -2.05 6.73 -11.28
N CYS A 15 -0.88 6.58 -11.88
CA CYS A 15 -0.24 5.28 -12.11
C CYS A 15 0.77 4.96 -11.00
N LYS A 16 0.94 3.66 -10.70
CA LYS A 16 2.07 3.14 -9.92
C LYS A 16 3.37 3.43 -10.70
N ASP A 17 4.44 3.74 -9.98
CA ASP A 17 5.76 3.91 -10.58
C ASP A 17 6.21 2.63 -11.30
N PRO A 18 6.83 2.75 -12.49
CA PRO A 18 7.35 1.60 -13.22
C PRO A 18 8.47 0.92 -12.41
N VAL A 19 8.61 -0.41 -12.59
CA VAL A 19 9.50 -1.28 -11.81
C VAL A 19 10.94 -0.74 -11.79
N GLU A 20 11.42 -0.21 -12.91
CA GLU A 20 12.77 0.34 -13.08
C GLU A 20 13.06 1.56 -12.18
N THR A 21 12.02 2.23 -11.70
CA THR A 21 12.12 3.40 -10.81
C THR A 21 11.75 3.09 -9.37
N ARG A 22 11.23 1.89 -9.10
CA ARG A 22 10.90 1.44 -7.76
C ARG A 22 12.19 1.23 -6.97
N ARG A 23 12.23 1.74 -5.74
CA ARG A 23 13.37 1.54 -4.84
C ARG A 23 13.04 0.47 -3.81
N GLU A 24 13.94 -0.48 -3.69
CA GLU A 24 13.91 -1.42 -2.58
C GLU A 24 14.04 -0.69 -1.24
N PRO A 25 13.16 -0.96 -0.27
CA PRO A 25 13.29 -0.39 1.06
C PRO A 25 14.50 -1.01 1.76
N THR A 26 15.20 -0.20 2.54
CA THR A 26 16.35 -0.66 3.33
C THR A 26 15.93 -1.71 4.36
N ASN A 27 16.87 -2.54 4.82
CA ASN A 27 16.60 -3.56 5.83
C ASN A 27 16.02 -2.99 7.13
N ASP A 28 16.45 -1.80 7.53
CA ASP A 28 15.92 -1.09 8.70
C ASP A 28 14.44 -0.72 8.51
N VAL A 29 14.09 -0.15 7.35
CA VAL A 29 12.69 0.14 6.99
C VAL A 29 11.85 -1.15 6.95
N LYS A 30 12.38 -2.21 6.32
CA LYS A 30 11.70 -3.52 6.27
C LYS A 30 11.43 -4.06 7.69
N ALA A 31 12.43 -3.98 8.58
CA ALA A 31 12.28 -4.44 9.97
C ALA A 31 11.24 -3.63 10.75
N ARG A 32 11.22 -2.30 10.62
CA ARG A 32 10.19 -1.46 11.27
C ARG A 32 8.79 -1.74 10.72
N GLY A 33 8.67 -1.92 9.40
CA GLY A 33 7.39 -2.25 8.76
C GLY A 33 6.83 -3.58 9.25
N LEU A 34 7.66 -4.62 9.33
CA LEU A 34 7.25 -5.93 9.84
C LEU A 34 6.85 -5.87 11.33
N ALA A 35 7.60 -5.15 12.16
CA ALA A 35 7.25 -4.97 13.57
C ALA A 35 5.91 -4.23 13.74
N ALA A 36 5.62 -3.25 12.89
CA ALA A 36 4.34 -2.55 12.89
C ALA A 36 3.18 -3.45 12.40
N ILE A 37 3.42 -4.29 11.37
CA ILE A 37 2.48 -5.33 10.89
C ILE A 37 2.08 -6.28 12.02
N GLU A 38 3.06 -6.78 12.76
CA GLU A 38 2.85 -7.69 13.90
C GLU A 38 2.02 -7.03 14.99
N ARG A 39 2.46 -5.85 15.46
CA ARG A 39 1.80 -5.12 16.56
C ARG A 39 0.38 -4.71 16.20
N ALA A 40 0.14 -4.30 14.96
CA ALA A 40 -1.18 -3.88 14.49
C ALA A 40 -2.12 -5.07 14.18
N GLY A 41 -1.62 -6.30 14.23
CA GLY A 41 -2.43 -7.51 14.06
C GLY A 41 -2.87 -7.77 12.61
N CYS A 42 -2.12 -7.29 11.61
CA CYS A 42 -2.47 -7.46 10.20
C CYS A 42 -2.60 -8.94 9.78
N GLY A 43 -1.79 -9.82 10.40
CA GLY A 43 -1.83 -11.27 10.18
C GLY A 43 -3.15 -11.94 10.57
N SER A 44 -3.99 -11.30 11.39
CA SER A 44 -5.32 -11.83 11.72
C SER A 44 -6.23 -11.95 10.48
N CYS A 45 -6.01 -11.10 9.48
CA CYS A 45 -6.83 -11.04 8.27
C CYS A 45 -6.07 -11.51 7.02
N HIS A 46 -4.76 -11.30 6.97
CA HIS A 46 -3.93 -11.54 5.80
C HIS A 46 -2.88 -12.63 6.03
N LYS A 47 -2.51 -13.35 4.98
CA LYS A 47 -1.21 -14.04 4.89
C LYS A 47 -0.17 -13.02 4.41
N ILE A 48 0.94 -12.90 5.13
CA ILE A 48 1.98 -11.88 4.87
C ILE A 48 3.35 -12.56 4.90
N PRO A 49 4.16 -12.47 3.83
CA PRO A 49 5.56 -12.92 3.87
C PRO A 49 6.33 -12.29 5.03
N GLY A 50 7.14 -13.08 5.73
CA GLY A 50 7.86 -12.67 6.94
C GLY A 50 7.06 -12.74 8.24
N LEU A 51 5.76 -13.07 8.18
CA LEU A 51 4.93 -13.31 9.37
C LEU A 51 4.38 -14.75 9.36
N ASP A 52 4.94 -15.61 10.21
CA ASP A 52 4.58 -17.04 10.23
C ASP A 52 3.18 -17.31 10.82
N TRP A 53 2.77 -16.54 11.82
CA TRP A 53 1.46 -16.65 12.47
C TRP A 53 1.06 -15.34 13.15
N PRO A 54 -0.22 -14.92 13.10
CA PRO A 54 -1.35 -15.55 12.39
C PRO A 54 -1.29 -15.36 10.86
N ALA A 55 -1.91 -16.28 10.12
CA ALA A 55 -2.03 -16.24 8.66
C ALA A 55 -3.51 -16.27 8.22
N GLY A 56 -4.16 -15.12 8.35
CA GLY A 56 -5.58 -14.93 8.06
C GLY A 56 -5.94 -15.05 6.58
N ARG A 57 -7.22 -15.28 6.30
CA ARG A 57 -7.78 -15.39 4.94
C ARG A 57 -9.05 -14.55 4.72
N LEU A 58 -9.32 -13.63 5.64
CA LEU A 58 -10.43 -12.69 5.49
C LEU A 58 -10.10 -11.63 4.44
N GLY A 59 -8.86 -11.16 4.43
CA GLY A 59 -8.27 -10.39 3.35
C GLY A 59 -7.50 -11.29 2.37
N PRO A 60 -7.12 -10.75 1.19
CA PRO A 60 -6.25 -11.46 0.25
C PRO A 60 -4.87 -11.71 0.86
N SER A 61 -4.13 -12.69 0.31
CA SER A 61 -2.69 -12.81 0.55
C SER A 61 -2.00 -11.52 0.12
N LEU A 62 -0.98 -11.09 0.87
CA LEU A 62 -0.10 -9.97 0.52
C LEU A 62 1.24 -10.43 -0.06
N GLU A 63 1.34 -11.71 -0.41
CA GLU A 63 2.45 -12.26 -1.20
C GLU A 63 2.48 -11.62 -2.59
N GLY A 64 3.67 -11.22 -3.04
CA GLY A 64 3.89 -10.51 -4.29
C GLY A 64 3.07 -9.22 -4.42
N PHE A 65 2.79 -8.54 -3.30
CA PHE A 65 1.99 -7.31 -3.31
C PHE A 65 2.59 -6.24 -4.22
N ASP A 66 3.90 -6.26 -4.45
CA ASP A 66 4.55 -5.29 -5.30
C ASP A 66 4.15 -5.39 -6.79
N ASP A 67 3.61 -6.53 -7.22
CA ASP A 67 3.05 -6.70 -8.57
C ASP A 67 1.60 -6.16 -8.70
N VAL A 68 0.97 -5.82 -7.58
CA VAL A 68 -0.41 -5.34 -7.57
C VAL A 68 -0.46 -3.91 -8.09
N GLY A 69 -1.19 -3.68 -9.18
CA GLY A 69 -1.38 -2.33 -9.74
C GLY A 69 -2.39 -1.45 -8.97
N LEU A 70 -3.39 -2.06 -8.35
CA LEU A 70 -4.48 -1.36 -7.64
C LEU A 70 -4.67 -1.87 -6.22
N ILE A 71 -4.64 -0.96 -5.24
CA ILE A 71 -4.97 -1.27 -3.85
C ILE A 71 -6.48 -1.53 -3.76
N ALA A 72 -6.83 -2.68 -3.17
CA ALA A 72 -8.21 -3.15 -3.02
C ALA A 72 -9.03 -3.08 -4.32
N GLY A 73 -8.35 -3.27 -5.47
CA GLY A 73 -8.96 -3.26 -6.80
C GLY A 73 -9.51 -1.91 -7.27
N ALA A 74 -9.22 -0.80 -6.58
CA ALA A 74 -9.86 0.49 -6.84
C ALA A 74 -8.92 1.69 -6.82
N LEU A 75 -7.92 1.70 -5.95
CA LEU A 75 -7.04 2.87 -5.78
C LEU A 75 -5.70 2.61 -6.49
N PRO A 76 -5.08 3.64 -7.10
CA PRO A 76 -3.70 3.55 -7.56
C PRO A 76 -2.78 3.01 -6.47
N ASN A 77 -2.02 1.96 -6.76
CA ASN A 77 -1.00 1.51 -5.82
C ASN A 77 0.18 2.48 -5.87
N ARG A 78 0.16 3.49 -4.99
CA ARG A 78 1.24 4.45 -4.72
C ARG A 78 1.56 4.43 -3.22
N PRO A 79 2.81 4.61 -2.76
CA PRO A 79 3.18 4.46 -1.36
C PRO A 79 2.36 5.34 -0.38
N ASP A 80 2.12 6.61 -0.73
CA ASP A 80 1.29 7.54 0.06
C ASP A 80 -0.18 7.12 0.12
N VAL A 81 -0.75 6.64 -1.01
CA VAL A 81 -2.13 6.16 -1.08
C VAL A 81 -2.28 4.88 -0.26
N LEU A 82 -1.29 3.98 -0.34
CA LEU A 82 -1.25 2.76 0.46
C LEU A 82 -1.14 3.07 1.95
N ALA A 83 -0.24 3.97 2.35
CA ALA A 83 -0.12 4.40 3.74
C ALA A 83 -1.43 5.01 4.26
N ALA A 84 -2.09 5.85 3.46
CA ALA A 84 -3.40 6.40 3.80
C ALA A 84 -4.48 5.31 3.95
N PHE A 85 -4.50 4.34 3.02
CA PHE A 85 -5.42 3.21 3.07
C PHE A 85 -5.17 2.31 4.29
N ILE A 86 -3.91 2.01 4.62
CA ILE A 86 -3.55 1.21 5.80
C ILE A 86 -4.04 1.88 7.08
N ARG A 87 -3.91 3.20 7.20
CA ARG A 87 -4.38 3.94 8.38
C ARG A 87 -5.90 3.92 8.51
N ASN A 88 -6.61 4.20 7.42
CA ASN A 88 -8.06 4.33 7.44
C ASN A 88 -8.69 3.94 6.09
N ALA A 89 -8.77 2.64 5.84
CA ALA A 89 -9.30 2.13 4.58
C ALA A 89 -10.74 2.59 4.28
N PRO A 90 -11.70 2.62 5.24
CA PRO A 90 -13.05 3.12 4.96
C PRO A 90 -13.10 4.60 4.61
N GLY A 91 -12.16 5.40 5.12
CA GLY A 91 -12.03 6.83 4.80
C GLY A 91 -11.47 7.11 3.40
N VAL A 92 -10.67 6.20 2.83
CA VAL A 92 -10.08 6.35 1.49
C VAL A 92 -10.88 5.59 0.43
N LYS A 93 -11.40 4.41 0.77
CA LYS A 93 -12.27 3.59 -0.07
C LYS A 93 -13.57 3.27 0.69
N PRO A 94 -14.64 4.06 0.47
CA PRO A 94 -15.94 3.74 1.03
C PRO A 94 -16.37 2.30 0.74
N GLY A 95 -16.89 1.62 1.76
CA GLY A 95 -17.27 0.20 1.68
C GLY A 95 -16.11 -0.79 1.80
N SER A 96 -14.88 -0.34 2.12
CA SER A 96 -13.81 -1.26 2.54
C SER A 96 -14.19 -2.01 3.82
N THR A 97 -13.89 -3.30 3.88
CA THR A 97 -14.05 -4.14 5.08
C THR A 97 -12.83 -4.13 5.99
N MET A 98 -11.68 -3.63 5.51
CA MET A 98 -10.51 -3.40 6.34
C MET A 98 -10.83 -2.25 7.30
N PRO A 99 -10.71 -2.43 8.63
CA PRO A 99 -11.03 -1.38 9.60
C PRO A 99 -9.93 -0.30 9.62
N PRO A 100 -10.18 0.85 10.29
CA PRO A 100 -9.10 1.75 10.67
C PRO A 100 -8.10 1.02 11.57
N MET A 101 -6.81 1.11 11.24
CA MET A 101 -5.77 0.37 11.93
C MET A 101 -5.11 1.20 13.05
N PRO A 102 -4.69 0.60 14.17
CA PRO A 102 -4.05 1.30 15.28
C PRO A 102 -2.55 1.57 15.00
N VAL A 103 -2.28 2.31 13.92
CA VAL A 103 -0.94 2.67 13.46
C VAL A 103 -0.79 4.18 13.30
N SER A 104 0.39 4.69 13.61
CA SER A 104 0.77 6.08 13.35
C SER A 104 1.00 6.32 11.85
N ALA A 105 1.21 7.60 11.47
CA ALA A 105 1.52 7.95 10.09
C ALA A 105 2.82 7.29 9.60
N SER A 106 3.89 7.39 10.38
CA SER A 106 5.20 6.82 10.06
C SER A 106 5.15 5.29 9.99
N GLU A 107 4.40 4.64 10.88
CA GLU A 107 4.26 3.19 10.82
C GLU A 107 3.51 2.74 9.57
N ALA A 108 2.47 3.47 9.14
CA ALA A 108 1.79 3.15 7.89
C ALA A 108 2.70 3.33 6.67
N GLU A 109 3.61 4.30 6.69
CA GLU A 109 4.63 4.48 5.67
C GLU A 109 5.66 3.33 5.66
N ASP A 110 6.14 2.91 6.84
CA ASP A 110 7.05 1.76 6.97
C ASP A 110 6.37 0.45 6.54
N ILE A 111 5.08 0.25 6.86
CA ILE A 111 4.29 -0.90 6.39
C ILE A 111 4.12 -0.84 4.87
N ALA A 112 3.75 0.32 4.31
CA ALA A 112 3.60 0.47 2.87
C ALA A 112 4.92 0.18 2.14
N ALA A 113 6.05 0.68 2.68
CA ALA A 113 7.36 0.36 2.17
C ALA A 113 7.66 -1.14 2.24
N TYR A 114 7.41 -1.79 3.39
CA TYR A 114 7.57 -3.24 3.53
C TYR A 114 6.82 -4.01 2.43
N LEU A 115 5.54 -3.71 2.21
CA LEU A 115 4.72 -4.36 1.19
C LEU A 115 5.20 -4.11 -0.24
N TYR A 116 5.83 -2.96 -0.50
CA TYR A 116 6.45 -2.66 -1.80
C TYR A 116 7.76 -3.42 -2.03
N GLY A 117 8.35 -4.03 -1.00
CA GLY A 117 9.51 -4.91 -1.14
C GLY A 117 9.12 -6.40 -1.10
N ILE A 118 7.85 -6.74 -1.35
CA ILE A 118 7.34 -8.11 -1.48
C ILE A 118 7.01 -8.37 -2.96
N ASP A 119 8.00 -8.82 -3.70
CA ASP A 119 7.92 -9.31 -5.08
C ASP A 119 7.69 -10.84 -5.13
N HIS A 120 7.52 -11.39 -6.34
CA HIS A 120 7.33 -12.83 -6.59
C HIS A 120 8.63 -13.58 -7.00
N ASP A 121 9.79 -12.93 -6.96
CA ASP A 121 11.05 -13.47 -7.51
C ASP A 121 11.80 -14.45 -6.59
#